data_AF-A0A7X4A625-F1
#
_entry.id   AF-A0A7X4A625-F1
#
_cell.length_a   1.000
_cell.length_b   1.000
_cell.length_c   1.000
_cell.angle_alpha   90.00
_cell.angle_beta   90.00
_cell.angle_gamma   90.00
#
_symmetry.space_group_name_H-M   'P 1'
#
loop_
_entity.id
_entity.type
_entity.pdbx_description
1 polymer ?
#
loop_
_entity_poly.entity_id
_entity_poly.type
_entity_poly.pdbx_seq_one_letter_code
_entity_poly.pdbx_strand_id
1 'polypeptide(L)'
;AITVKWRGSPVFIRRRTEKEIAEAKAVDPDDLPDPQTDEQRFGSGAREQWLVVVGVCTHLGCIPLGQKGTDNKGEYGGWFCPCHGSHYDISGRIRKGPAPRNLPVPPYTITAENKLIIGKEQPEGGQGGKTA
;
A
#
# COMPACT_ATOMS: atom_id res chain seq x y z
N ALA A 1 9.84 -7.83 0.91
CA ALA A 1 8.80 -7.73 -0.14
C ALA A 1 9.41 -8.15 -1.47
N ILE A 2 8.61 -8.54 -2.46
CA ILE A 2 9.09 -8.68 -3.84
C ILE A 2 8.68 -7.45 -4.66
N THR A 3 9.42 -7.19 -5.73
CA THR A 3 9.12 -6.10 -6.67
C THR A 3 8.88 -6.66 -8.05
N VAL A 4 7.78 -6.24 -8.68
CA VAL A 4 7.46 -6.54 -10.08
C VAL A 4 7.30 -5.24 -10.87
N LYS A 5 7.46 -5.27 -12.19
CA LYS A 5 7.20 -4.12 -13.07
C LYS A 5 5.79 -4.23 -13.65
N TRP A 6 4.99 -3.18 -13.51
CA TRP A 6 3.65 -3.09 -14.07
C TRP A 6 3.41 -1.68 -14.62
N ARG A 7 2.99 -1.58 -15.88
CA ARG A 7 2.76 -0.31 -16.60
C ARG A 7 3.90 0.72 -16.45
N GLY A 8 5.15 0.24 -16.44
CA GLY A 8 6.34 1.09 -16.31
C GLY A 8 6.74 1.43 -14.87
N SER A 9 5.89 1.17 -13.88
CA SER A 9 6.18 1.44 -12.46
C SER A 9 6.55 0.16 -11.69
N PRO A 10 7.36 0.26 -10.63
CA PRO A 10 7.53 -0.84 -9.68
C PRO A 10 6.24 -1.03 -8.86
N VAL A 11 5.88 -2.28 -8.59
CA VAL A 11 4.84 -2.66 -7.62
C VAL A 11 5.49 -3.53 -6.56
N PHE A 12 5.33 -3.14 -5.31
CA PHE A 12 5.80 -3.89 -4.15
C PHE A 12 4.68 -4.81 -3.66
N ILE A 13 5.03 -6.08 -3.48
CA ILE A 13 4.14 -7.09 -2.92
C ILE A 13 4.76 -7.59 -1.62
N ARG A 14 4.11 -7.30 -0.50
CA ARG A 14 4.57 -7.68 0.83
C ARG A 14 3.65 -8.71 1.44
N ARG A 15 4.24 -9.82 1.89
CA ARG A 15 3.61 -10.71 2.87
C ARG A 15 3.85 -10.14 4.28
N ARG A 16 2.79 -9.73 4.95
CA ARG A 16 2.83 -9.19 6.31
C ARG A 16 2.74 -10.30 7.36
N THR A 17 3.39 -10.10 8.50
CA THR A 17 3.22 -10.96 9.68
C THR A 17 1.97 -10.57 10.45
N GLU A 18 1.49 -11.42 11.36
CA GLU A 18 0.35 -11.09 12.22
C GLU A 18 0.62 -9.85 13.07
N LYS A 19 1.86 -9.70 13.58
CA LYS A 19 2.31 -8.51 14.30
C LYS A 19 2.21 -7.26 13.41
N GLU A 20 2.70 -7.32 12.18
CA GLU A 20 2.62 -6.20 11.23
C GLU A 20 1.18 -5.83 10.89
N ILE A 21 0.27 -6.81 10.78
CA ILE A 21 -1.15 -6.57 10.56
C ILE A 21 -1.79 -5.87 11.77
N ALA A 22 -1.52 -6.37 12.97
CA ALA A 22 -2.02 -5.77 14.20
C ALA A 22 -1.52 -4.33 14.39
N GLU A 23 -0.24 -4.09 14.12
CA GLU A 23 0.36 -2.74 14.14
C GLU A 23 -0.32 -1.80 13.14
N ALA A 24 -0.61 -2.27 11.91
CA ALA A 24 -1.27 -1.45 10.91
C ALA A 24 -2.70 -1.05 11.31
N LYS A 25 -3.45 -2.00 11.87
CA LYS A 25 -4.84 -1.81 12.33
C LYS A 25 -4.97 -0.93 13.56
N ALA A 26 -3.96 -0.91 14.42
CA ALA A 26 -3.95 -0.09 15.63
C ALA A 26 -3.70 1.41 15.36
N VAL A 27 -3.36 1.79 14.13
CA VAL A 27 -3.14 3.20 13.75
C VAL A 27 -4.47 3.90 13.57
N ASP A 28 -4.67 4.97 14.32
CA ASP A 28 -5.79 5.90 14.12
C ASP A 28 -5.64 6.62 12.77
N PRO A 29 -6.61 6.51 11.84
CA PRO A 29 -6.57 7.23 10.58
C PRO A 29 -6.49 8.75 10.71
N ASP A 30 -7.02 9.32 11.79
CA ASP A 30 -7.05 10.78 11.99
C ASP A 30 -5.66 11.36 12.32
N ASP A 31 -4.73 10.51 12.77
CA ASP A 31 -3.32 10.87 12.99
C ASP A 31 -2.47 10.86 11.70
N LEU A 32 -3.07 10.50 10.55
CA LEU A 32 -2.36 10.35 9.28
C LEU A 32 -2.45 11.61 8.41
N PRO A 33 -1.35 12.01 7.73
CA PRO A 33 -1.39 13.06 6.72
C PRO A 33 -2.38 12.79 5.57
N ASP A 34 -2.64 11.51 5.25
CA ASP A 34 -3.61 11.05 4.25
C ASP A 34 -4.49 9.95 4.90
N PRO A 35 -5.61 10.34 5.56
CA PRO A 35 -6.43 9.44 6.38
C PRO A 35 -6.95 8.22 5.62
N GLN A 36 -6.55 7.03 6.06
CA GLN A 36 -7.01 5.76 5.51
C GLN A 36 -6.78 4.62 6.54
N THR A 37 -7.81 3.80 6.78
CA THR A 37 -7.66 2.57 7.59
C THR A 37 -6.81 1.54 6.85
N ASP A 38 -6.34 0.51 7.56
CA ASP A 38 -5.63 -0.60 6.90
C ASP A 38 -6.55 -1.34 5.92
N GLU A 39 -7.81 -1.59 6.30
CA GLU A 39 -8.78 -2.33 5.50
C GLU A 39 -9.09 -1.65 4.16
N GLN A 40 -9.10 -0.32 4.14
CA GLN A 40 -9.35 0.48 2.94
C GLN A 40 -8.21 0.39 1.91
N ARG A 41 -7.09 -0.26 2.23
CA ARG A 41 -5.89 -0.33 1.38
C ARG A 41 -5.77 -1.62 0.59
N PHE A 42 -6.82 -2.42 0.56
CA PHE A 42 -6.82 -3.70 -0.14
C PHE A 42 -7.77 -3.74 -1.34
N GLY A 43 -7.36 -4.50 -2.36
CA GLY A 43 -8.21 -4.84 -3.50
C GLY A 43 -9.23 -5.94 -3.21
N SER A 44 -9.98 -6.37 -4.21
CA SER A 44 -11.01 -7.42 -4.06
C SER A 44 -10.39 -8.79 -3.78
N GLY A 45 -11.05 -9.61 -2.94
CA GLY A 45 -10.56 -10.93 -2.56
C GLY A 45 -9.22 -10.88 -1.79
N ALA A 46 -8.84 -9.70 -1.32
CA ALA A 46 -7.60 -9.51 -0.60
C ALA A 46 -7.62 -10.25 0.73
N ARG A 47 -6.41 -10.60 1.14
CA ARG A 47 -6.13 -11.19 2.45
C ARG A 47 -5.18 -10.23 3.13
N GLU A 48 -5.44 -9.90 4.38
CA GLU A 48 -4.68 -8.89 5.12
C GLU A 48 -3.18 -9.18 5.16
N GLN A 49 -2.76 -10.44 5.04
CA GLN A 49 -1.35 -10.78 4.91
C GLN A 49 -0.69 -10.25 3.62
N TRP A 50 -1.44 -9.79 2.61
CA TRP A 50 -0.91 -9.35 1.32
C TRP A 50 -1.22 -7.88 1.08
N LEU A 51 -0.19 -7.05 1.23
CA LEU A 51 -0.24 -5.66 0.78
C LEU A 51 0.42 -5.53 -0.60
N VAL A 52 -0.26 -4.82 -1.50
CA VAL A 52 0.21 -4.52 -2.85
C VAL A 52 0.16 -3.02 -3.06
N VAL A 53 1.31 -2.39 -3.33
CA VAL A 53 1.40 -0.93 -3.55
C VAL A 53 2.29 -0.60 -4.73
N VAL A 54 1.96 0.46 -5.46
CA VAL A 54 2.83 1.08 -6.45
C VAL A 54 3.99 1.73 -5.72
N GLY A 55 5.20 1.29 -6.06
CA GLY A 55 6.45 1.67 -5.41
C GLY A 55 7.02 3.00 -5.85
N VAL A 56 6.16 3.99 -6.07
CA VAL A 56 6.52 5.33 -6.55
C VAL A 56 6.11 6.33 -5.47
N CYS A 57 7.10 6.98 -4.86
CA CYS A 57 6.89 7.99 -3.84
C CYS A 57 6.00 9.11 -4.37
N THR A 58 4.93 9.44 -3.63
CA THR A 58 3.92 10.42 -4.06
C THR A 58 4.39 11.87 -3.95
N HIS A 59 5.58 12.12 -3.41
CA HIS A 59 6.22 13.44 -3.45
C HIS A 59 6.66 13.78 -4.88
N LEU A 60 7.75 13.17 -5.35
CA LEU A 60 8.37 13.48 -6.65
C LEU A 60 8.84 12.21 -7.42
N GLY A 61 8.24 11.06 -7.13
CA GLY A 61 8.38 9.87 -7.99
C GLY A 61 9.61 8.99 -7.76
N CYS A 62 10.44 9.26 -6.74
CA CYS A 62 11.51 8.33 -6.35
C CYS A 62 10.96 6.95 -5.97
N ILE A 63 11.78 5.91 -6.06
CA ILE A 63 11.44 4.55 -5.58
C ILE A 63 11.84 4.45 -4.10
N PRO A 64 10.91 4.29 -3.15
CA PRO A 64 11.24 4.09 -1.74
C PRO A 64 12.04 2.80 -1.52
N LEU A 65 12.85 2.75 -0.47
CA LEU A 65 13.52 1.56 0.05
C LEU A 65 12.60 0.75 0.97
N GLY A 66 12.97 -0.51 1.29
CA GLY A 66 12.26 -1.35 2.27
C GLY A 66 11.87 -2.74 1.73
N GLN A 67 12.25 -3.04 0.49
CA GLN A 67 11.94 -4.30 -0.19
C GLN A 67 12.86 -5.41 0.32
N LYS A 68 14.13 -5.08 0.55
CA LYS A 68 15.15 -6.01 1.06
C LYS A 68 15.23 -5.95 2.58
N GLY A 69 15.74 -7.03 3.19
CA GLY A 69 15.91 -7.11 4.64
C GLY A 69 16.92 -6.10 5.19
N THR A 70 17.90 -5.69 4.38
CA THR A 70 18.97 -4.75 4.72
C THR A 70 18.61 -3.28 4.45
N ASP A 71 17.49 -3.03 3.79
CA ASP A 71 17.08 -1.67 3.45
C ASP A 71 16.64 -0.90 4.69
N ASN A 72 16.92 0.40 4.72
CA ASN A 72 16.31 1.29 5.68
C ASN A 72 14.79 1.35 5.43
N LYS A 73 14.00 1.03 6.45
CA LYS A 73 12.52 1.03 6.40
C LYS A 73 11.89 2.25 7.08
N GLY A 74 12.72 3.22 7.48
CA GLY A 74 12.29 4.40 8.18
C GLY A 74 11.79 4.09 9.59
N GLU A 75 11.19 5.09 10.23
CA GLU A 75 10.70 5.03 11.61
C GLU A 75 9.50 4.08 11.80
N TYR A 76 8.78 3.76 10.71
CA TYR A 76 7.50 3.05 10.76
C TYR A 76 7.54 1.64 10.13
N GLY A 77 8.74 1.12 9.87
CA GLY A 77 8.95 -0.29 9.48
C GLY A 77 8.44 -0.69 8.09
N GLY A 78 7.85 0.23 7.33
CA GLY A 78 7.36 0.01 5.96
C GLY A 78 8.40 0.36 4.91
N TRP A 79 8.32 1.60 4.41
CA TRP A 79 9.19 2.10 3.35
C TRP A 79 9.78 3.46 3.68
N PHE A 80 10.98 3.72 3.18
CA PHE A 80 11.66 4.99 3.35
C PHE A 80 12.12 5.56 2.01
N CYS A 81 11.71 6.78 1.70
CA CYS A 81 12.15 7.50 0.51
C CYS A 81 13.33 8.43 0.87
N PRO A 82 14.58 8.08 0.51
CA PRO A 82 15.76 8.83 0.92
C PRO A 82 15.91 10.19 0.24
N CYS A 83 15.16 10.44 -0.85
CA CYS A 83 15.26 11.68 -1.62
C CYS A 83 14.96 12.93 -0.76
N HIS A 84 13.92 12.87 0.07
CA HIS A 84 13.50 13.99 0.93
C HIS A 84 12.93 13.53 2.29
N GLY A 85 13.19 12.27 2.68
CA GLY A 85 12.83 11.76 4.00
C GLY A 85 11.34 11.45 4.20
N SER A 86 10.65 10.93 3.18
CA SER A 86 9.27 10.44 3.38
C SER A 86 9.29 9.03 3.99
N HIS A 87 8.55 8.83 5.08
CA HIS A 87 8.42 7.57 5.77
C HIS A 87 7.00 7.01 5.62
N TYR A 88 6.90 5.77 5.16
CA TYR A 88 5.65 5.06 5.01
C TYR A 88 5.59 3.89 6.00
N ASP A 89 4.43 3.66 6.61
CA ASP A 89 4.21 2.52 7.49
C ASP A 89 4.04 1.21 6.72
N ILE A 90 3.79 0.12 7.45
CA ILE A 90 3.65 -1.23 6.90
C ILE A 90 2.42 -1.44 6.00
N SER A 91 1.47 -0.49 6.01
CA SER A 91 0.32 -0.43 5.09
C SER A 91 0.62 0.44 3.85
N GLY A 92 1.77 1.12 3.82
CA GLY A 92 2.16 2.02 2.75
C GLY A 92 1.57 3.41 2.93
N ARG A 93 1.12 3.75 4.13
CA ARG A 93 0.57 5.07 4.45
C ARG A 93 1.67 6.03 4.82
N ILE A 94 1.61 7.27 4.33
CA ILE A 94 2.58 8.30 4.69
C ILE A 94 2.42 8.62 6.18
N ARG A 95 3.54 8.72 6.90
CA ARG A 95 3.56 9.04 8.34
C ARG A 95 4.37 10.30 8.64
N LYS A 96 5.38 10.58 7.82
CA LYS A 96 6.32 11.70 8.03
C LYS A 96 6.97 12.09 6.72
N GLY A 97 7.27 13.38 6.57
CA GLY A 97 7.97 13.94 5.42
C GLY A 97 7.05 14.58 4.38
N PRO A 98 7.59 15.03 3.23
CA PRO A 98 6.87 15.93 2.31
C PRO A 98 5.93 15.23 1.32
N ALA A 99 5.77 13.91 1.40
CA ALA A 99 4.86 13.21 0.51
C ALA A 99 3.41 13.53 0.91
N PRO A 100 2.55 13.98 -0.02
CA PRO A 100 1.20 14.43 0.35
C PRO A 100 0.20 13.28 0.47
N ARG A 101 0.54 12.07 0.00
CA ARG A 101 -0.39 10.93 -0.09
C ARG A 101 0.28 9.61 0.23
N ASN A 102 -0.53 8.62 0.61
CA ASN A 102 -0.14 7.23 0.77
C ASN A 102 0.39 6.64 -0.56
N LEU A 103 1.20 5.58 -0.49
CA LEU A 103 1.60 4.86 -1.70
C LEU A 103 0.34 4.32 -2.42
N PRO A 104 0.19 4.49 -3.75
CA PRO A 104 -1.02 4.05 -4.44
C PRO A 104 -1.19 2.54 -4.36
N VAL A 105 -2.42 2.06 -4.18
CA VAL A 105 -2.76 0.65 -4.33
C VAL A 105 -3.18 0.44 -5.79
N PRO A 106 -2.51 -0.41 -6.60
CA PRO A 106 -2.98 -0.67 -7.95
C PRO A 106 -4.26 -1.53 -7.88
N PRO A 107 -5.12 -1.52 -8.91
CA PRO A 107 -6.24 -2.47 -8.96
C PRO A 107 -5.67 -3.90 -8.99
N TYR A 108 -6.09 -4.74 -8.05
CA TYR A 108 -5.68 -6.13 -8.02
C TYR A 108 -6.76 -7.04 -7.40
N THR A 109 -6.67 -8.33 -7.70
CA THR A 109 -7.46 -9.36 -7.03
C THR A 109 -6.58 -10.56 -6.69
N ILE A 110 -6.91 -11.26 -5.59
CA ILE A 110 -6.33 -12.57 -5.27
C ILE A 110 -7.40 -13.63 -5.54
N THR A 111 -7.10 -14.61 -6.40
CA THR A 111 -8.04 -15.70 -6.72
C THR A 111 -8.10 -16.76 -5.62
N ALA A 112 -9.08 -17.67 -5.70
CA ALA A 112 -9.19 -18.80 -4.78
C ALA A 112 -7.94 -19.70 -4.82
N GLU A 113 -7.28 -19.81 -5.97
CA GLU A 113 -6.04 -20.57 -6.20
C GLU A 113 -4.77 -19.80 -5.77
N ASN A 114 -4.90 -18.75 -4.97
CA ASN A 114 -3.79 -17.93 -4.47
C ASN A 114 -2.99 -17.19 -5.56
N LYS A 115 -3.63 -16.84 -6.69
CA LYS A 115 -2.98 -16.06 -7.75
C LYS A 115 -3.29 -14.57 -7.59
N LEU A 116 -2.26 -13.74 -7.51
CA LEU A 116 -2.37 -12.29 -7.54
C LEU A 116 -2.43 -11.81 -9.00
N ILE A 117 -3.50 -11.11 -9.38
CA ILE A 117 -3.68 -10.50 -10.69
C ILE A 117 -3.73 -8.99 -10.52
N ILE A 118 -2.79 -8.26 -11.13
CA ILE A 118 -2.71 -6.79 -11.10
C ILE A 118 -3.28 -6.23 -12.41
N GLY A 119 -4.15 -5.23 -12.33
CA GLY A 119 -4.79 -4.57 -13.48
C GLY A 119 -6.20 -5.05 -13.79
N LYS A 120 -6.78 -5.94 -12.97
CA LYS A 120 -8.18 -6.38 -13.09
C LYS A 120 -8.94 -5.88 -11.87
N GLU A 121 -9.82 -4.91 -12.09
CA GLU A 121 -10.84 -4.47 -11.13
C GLU A 121 -12.15 -5.19 -11.51
N GLN A 122 -13.01 -5.56 -10.55
CA GLN A 122 -14.38 -5.92 -10.90
C GLN A 122 -15.16 -4.65 -11.29
N PRO A 123 -16.15 -4.74 -12.20
CA PRO A 123 -17.09 -3.65 -12.38
C PRO A 123 -17.73 -3.35 -11.03
N GLU A 124 -17.81 -2.06 -10.69
CA GLU A 124 -18.34 -1.59 -9.41
C GLU A 124 -19.67 -2.29 -9.09
N GLY A 125 -19.76 -2.88 -7.89
CA GLY A 125 -21.05 -3.24 -7.33
C GLY A 125 -21.87 -1.97 -7.18
N GLY A 126 -22.93 -1.86 -7.97
CA GLY A 126 -23.82 -0.71 -7.99
C GLY A 126 -24.26 -0.30 -6.58
N GLN A 127 -23.80 0.87 -6.15
CA GLN A 127 -24.57 1.66 -5.21
C GLN A 127 -25.85 2.06 -5.95
N GLY A 128 -26.98 1.61 -5.41
CA GLY A 128 -28.30 2.03 -5.86
C GLY A 128 -28.40 3.54 -5.83
N GLY A 129 -28.24 4.16 -7.00
CA GLY A 129 -28.78 5.47 -7.28
C GLY A 129 -30.28 5.37 -7.11
N LYS A 130 -30.76 5.86 -5.97
CA LYS A 130 -32.16 6.27 -5.84
C LYS A 130 -32.41 7.29 -6.94
N THR A 131 -33.34 6.94 -7.82
CA THR A 131 -34.04 7.90 -8.66
C THR A 131 -34.68 8.95 -7.78
N ALA A 132 -34.39 10.21 -8.08
CA ALA A 132 -35.28 11.35 -7.89
C ALA A 132 -35.38 12.05 -9.24
#